data_AF-A0A3M2C166-F1
#
_entry.id   AF-A0A3M2C166-F1
#
_cell.length_a   1.000
_cell.length_b   1.000
_cell.length_c   1.000
_cell.angle_alpha   90.00
_cell.angle_beta   90.00
_cell.angle_gamma   90.00
#
_symmetry.space_group_name_H-M   'P 1'
#
loop_
_entity.id
_entity.type
_entity.pdbx_description
1 polymer ?
#
loop_
_entity_poly.entity_id
_entity_poly.type
_entity_poly.pdbx_seq_one_letter_code
_entity_poly.pdbx_strand_id
1 'polypeptide(L)'
;MTSITSTEGREHVIYGDTDSVYVTLAKMAEREGIALDKESAVEIADLLGDAITKMVPDRVHKLFHSSKEPLSILVAGREVVSTRSMFLPEKKKRYAVYYFKDGDKDVAKIKAMGIEVKRSDTPKFIQDRLKHMIEMLLRDGASVQDLNQEYLRVYDELMSMDAWRLGTPCQVRNIQKSVMSQHEIEETGDLVRQTTDIFHIIKAALATNEMIDVNNDHATPKIIDGDKIEVLELLEYPHKVARKVDWPYIPEWFKTLPYDRASMIHKIWTRKVNNIFSGVLNFTFQPPETQLAGEDDGDW
;
A
#
# COMPACT_ATOMS: atom_id res chain seq x y z
N MET A 1 -15.94 -8.73 -27.41
CA MET A 1 -17.24 -9.28 -26.97
C MET A 1 -18.00 -8.18 -26.25
N THR A 2 -19.08 -7.73 -26.87
CA THR A 2 -19.92 -6.58 -26.48
C THR A 2 -20.76 -6.92 -25.26
N SER A 3 -20.83 -6.02 -24.27
CA SER A 3 -21.86 -6.03 -23.22
C SER A 3 -22.45 -4.64 -23.06
N ILE A 4 -23.78 -4.62 -23.04
CA ILE A 4 -24.70 -3.52 -23.26
C ILE A 4 -24.91 -2.76 -21.94
N THR A 5 -24.61 -1.46 -21.92
CA THR A 5 -25.33 -0.40 -21.17
C THR A 5 -24.86 0.95 -21.69
N SER A 6 -25.78 1.81 -22.12
CA SER A 6 -25.56 3.10 -22.80
C SER A 6 -24.31 3.88 -22.35
N THR A 7 -23.35 4.00 -23.26
CA THR A 7 -22.02 4.59 -23.14
C THR A 7 -22.01 6.05 -23.59
N GLU A 8 -22.49 6.97 -22.75
CA GLU A 8 -22.21 8.43 -22.94
C GLU A 8 -21.79 9.16 -21.66
N GLY A 9 -21.86 8.52 -20.48
CA GLY A 9 -21.52 9.17 -19.19
C GLY A 9 -20.36 8.55 -18.40
N ARG A 10 -19.87 7.37 -18.79
CA ARG A 10 -18.83 6.64 -18.02
C ARG A 10 -17.39 6.99 -18.42
N GLU A 11 -17.19 7.84 -19.42
CA GLU A 11 -15.85 8.11 -19.93
C GLU A 11 -15.03 9.03 -19.03
N HIS A 12 -15.70 9.87 -18.24
CA HIS A 12 -15.07 10.91 -17.43
C HIS A 12 -14.90 10.53 -15.96
N VAL A 13 -15.69 9.62 -15.40
CA VAL A 13 -15.56 9.20 -14.00
C VAL A 13 -14.51 8.10 -13.89
N ILE A 14 -13.41 8.38 -13.19
CA ILE A 14 -12.27 7.45 -13.03
C ILE A 14 -12.33 6.67 -11.72
N TYR A 15 -12.94 7.23 -10.67
CA TYR A 15 -13.06 6.58 -9.37
C TYR A 15 -14.18 7.20 -8.53
N GLY A 16 -14.72 6.44 -7.57
CA GLY A 16 -15.64 6.97 -6.56
C GLY A 16 -15.60 6.15 -5.27
N ASP A 17 -15.70 6.81 -4.12
CA ASP A 17 -15.74 6.18 -2.79
C ASP A 17 -16.67 6.97 -1.87
N THR A 18 -17.77 6.32 -1.47
CA THR A 18 -18.86 6.83 -0.61
C THR A 18 -19.51 8.13 -1.11
N ASP A 19 -18.87 9.26 -0.90
CA ASP A 19 -19.32 10.62 -1.18
C ASP A 19 -18.39 11.39 -2.12
N SER A 20 -17.24 10.81 -2.46
CA SER A 20 -16.24 11.38 -3.37
C SER A 20 -16.33 10.79 -4.76
N VAL A 21 -16.16 11.63 -5.78
CA VAL A 21 -16.08 11.24 -7.20
C VAL A 21 -14.86 11.91 -7.83
N TYR A 22 -14.04 11.12 -8.52
CA TYR A 22 -12.90 11.59 -9.28
C TYR A 22 -13.23 11.56 -10.77
N VAL A 23 -12.95 12.68 -11.44
CA VAL A 23 -13.21 12.84 -12.87
C VAL A 23 -11.95 13.23 -13.64
N THR A 24 -11.84 12.77 -14.88
CA THR A 24 -10.80 13.21 -15.83
C THR A 24 -11.36 14.25 -16.79
N LEU A 25 -10.69 15.40 -16.85
CA LEU A 25 -10.98 16.46 -17.82
C LEU A 25 -10.26 16.25 -19.16
N ALA A 26 -9.27 15.34 -19.21
CA ALA A 26 -8.41 15.16 -20.39
C ALA A 26 -9.19 14.82 -21.66
N LYS A 27 -10.16 13.90 -21.57
CA LYS A 27 -10.99 13.49 -22.72
C LYS A 27 -11.88 14.63 -23.23
N MET A 28 -12.41 15.44 -22.33
CA MET A 28 -13.21 16.60 -22.71
C MET A 28 -12.33 17.63 -23.41
N ALA A 29 -11.17 17.93 -22.83
CA ALA A 29 -10.22 18.86 -23.41
C ALA A 29 -9.72 18.43 -24.78
N GLU A 30 -9.42 17.15 -24.97
CA GLU A 30 -9.05 16.57 -26.27
C GLU A 30 -10.16 16.73 -27.30
N ARG A 31 -11.41 16.43 -26.93
CA ARG A 31 -12.57 16.53 -27.83
C ARG A 31 -12.86 17.98 -28.26
N GLU A 32 -12.75 18.93 -27.33
CA GLU A 32 -13.06 20.34 -27.56
C GLU A 32 -11.84 21.16 -28.03
N GLY A 33 -10.66 20.56 -28.11
CA GLY A 33 -9.41 21.25 -28.48
C GLY A 33 -8.96 22.30 -27.46
N ILE A 34 -9.29 22.12 -26.19
CA ILE A 34 -8.98 23.07 -25.11
C ILE A 34 -7.63 22.71 -24.49
N ALA A 35 -6.72 23.68 -24.40
CA ALA A 35 -5.53 23.54 -23.57
C ALA A 35 -5.92 23.67 -22.09
N LEU A 36 -5.78 22.59 -21.32
CA LEU A 36 -5.99 22.63 -19.87
C LEU A 36 -4.72 23.11 -19.18
N ASP A 37 -4.82 24.27 -18.54
CA ASP A 37 -3.89 24.70 -17.50
C ASP A 37 -4.51 24.51 -16.11
N LYS A 38 -3.77 24.89 -15.06
CA LYS A 38 -4.23 24.69 -13.68
C LYS A 38 -5.45 25.55 -13.38
N GLU A 39 -5.43 26.80 -13.80
CA GLU A 39 -6.48 27.78 -13.57
C GLU A 39 -7.80 27.36 -14.23
N SER A 40 -7.76 27.00 -15.51
CA SER A 40 -8.94 26.48 -16.23
C SER A 40 -9.45 25.17 -15.65
N ALA A 41 -8.57 24.25 -15.23
CA ALA A 41 -8.99 23.01 -14.58
C ALA A 41 -9.71 23.25 -13.25
N VAL A 42 -9.28 24.26 -12.48
CA VAL A 42 -9.96 24.68 -11.23
C VAL A 42 -11.32 25.27 -11.54
N GLU A 43 -11.40 26.21 -12.49
CA GLU A 43 -12.65 26.85 -12.88
C GLU A 43 -13.68 25.83 -13.39
N ILE A 44 -13.27 24.91 -14.27
CA ILE A 44 -14.13 23.82 -14.77
C ILE A 44 -14.61 22.93 -13.61
N ALA A 45 -13.74 22.60 -12.66
CA ALA A 45 -14.10 21.77 -11.52
C ALA A 45 -15.08 22.47 -10.56
N ASP A 46 -14.94 23.78 -10.33
CA ASP A 46 -15.88 24.57 -9.53
C ASP A 46 -17.25 24.66 -10.23
N LEU A 47 -17.27 24.93 -11.54
CA LEU A 47 -18.50 24.93 -12.35
C LEU A 47 -19.19 23.56 -12.33
N LEU A 48 -18.43 22.47 -12.37
CA LEU A 48 -18.96 21.11 -12.23
C LEU A 48 -19.60 20.89 -10.86
N GLY A 49 -18.96 21.35 -9.78
CA GLY A 49 -19.53 21.27 -8.42
C GLY A 49 -20.88 21.98 -8.31
N ASP A 50 -20.95 23.21 -8.84
CA ASP A 50 -22.18 24.01 -8.88
C ASP A 50 -23.27 23.36 -9.73
N ALA A 51 -22.91 22.82 -10.90
CA ALA A 51 -23.83 22.13 -11.78
C ALA A 51 -24.39 20.86 -11.11
N ILE A 52 -23.53 20.05 -10.48
CA ILE A 52 -23.93 18.84 -9.75
C ILE A 52 -24.87 19.21 -8.60
N THR A 53 -24.52 20.23 -7.80
CA THR A 53 -25.36 20.70 -6.69
C THR A 53 -26.76 21.08 -7.15
N LYS A 54 -26.88 21.79 -8.29
CA LYS A 54 -28.17 22.17 -8.87
C LYS A 54 -28.96 20.98 -9.43
N MET A 55 -28.27 20.01 -10.04
CA MET A 55 -28.90 18.89 -10.75
C MET A 55 -29.31 17.72 -9.84
N VAL A 56 -28.58 17.48 -8.74
CA VAL A 56 -28.78 16.30 -7.89
C VAL A 56 -30.20 16.22 -7.32
N PRO A 57 -30.79 17.27 -6.73
CA PRO A 57 -32.15 17.20 -6.19
C PRO A 57 -33.19 16.79 -7.23
N ASP A 58 -33.11 17.36 -8.44
CA ASP A 58 -34.02 17.04 -9.54
C ASP A 58 -33.85 15.61 -10.04
N ARG A 59 -32.60 15.13 -10.11
CA ARG A 59 -32.28 13.78 -10.60
C ARG A 59 -32.71 12.70 -9.59
N VAL A 60 -32.48 12.93 -8.30
CA VAL A 60 -32.92 12.03 -7.23
C VAL A 60 -34.46 12.01 -7.14
N HIS A 61 -35.12 13.17 -7.22
CA HIS A 61 -36.58 13.24 -7.29
C HIS A 61 -37.14 12.44 -8.47
N LYS A 62 -36.55 12.59 -9.66
CA LYS A 62 -36.99 11.85 -10.86
C LYS A 62 -36.78 10.34 -10.76
N LEU A 63 -35.70 9.90 -10.11
CA LEU A 63 -35.35 8.48 -10.01
C LEU A 63 -36.09 7.75 -8.88
N PHE A 64 -36.29 8.41 -7.75
CA PHE A 64 -36.81 7.79 -6.53
C PHE A 64 -38.17 8.35 -6.09
N HIS A 65 -38.74 9.31 -6.83
CA HIS A 65 -39.98 9.99 -6.49
C HIS A 65 -40.00 10.59 -5.08
N SER A 66 -38.83 10.99 -4.57
CA SER A 66 -38.65 11.57 -3.23
C SER A 66 -38.96 13.07 -3.20
N SER A 67 -39.22 13.67 -2.03
CA SER A 67 -39.38 15.12 -1.93
C SER A 67 -38.04 15.85 -2.16
N LYS A 68 -38.09 17.02 -2.81
CA LYS A 68 -36.89 17.81 -3.15
C LYS A 68 -36.33 18.59 -1.96
N GLU A 69 -37.18 19.04 -1.04
CA GLU A 69 -36.79 19.85 0.12
C GLU A 69 -35.63 19.25 0.94
N PRO A 70 -35.67 17.99 1.39
CA PRO A 70 -34.56 17.41 2.17
C PRO A 70 -33.28 17.20 1.35
N LEU A 71 -33.34 17.25 0.02
CA LEU A 71 -32.19 17.03 -0.87
C LEU A 71 -31.38 18.31 -1.11
N SER A 72 -31.90 19.48 -0.75
CA SER A 72 -31.20 20.76 -0.83
C SER A 72 -29.93 20.81 0.03
N ILE A 73 -29.77 19.88 0.98
CA ILE A 73 -28.56 19.73 1.81
C ILE A 73 -27.38 19.13 1.04
N LEU A 74 -27.62 18.52 -0.14
CA LEU A 74 -26.59 17.86 -0.93
C LEU A 74 -25.84 18.90 -1.77
N VAL A 75 -24.67 19.30 -1.29
CA VAL A 75 -23.77 20.24 -1.97
C VAL A 75 -22.53 19.49 -2.42
N ALA A 76 -22.26 19.53 -3.72
CA ALA A 76 -21.02 19.07 -4.31
C ALA A 76 -20.07 20.26 -4.48
N GLY A 77 -18.84 20.10 -4.03
CA GLY A 77 -17.78 21.09 -4.19
C GLY A 77 -16.51 20.42 -4.69
N ARG A 78 -15.64 21.20 -5.31
CA ARG A 78 -14.30 20.77 -5.68
C ARG A 78 -13.49 20.50 -4.41
N GLU A 79 -12.93 19.29 -4.31
CA GLU A 79 -12.03 18.95 -3.20
C GLU A 79 -10.56 19.07 -3.63
N VAL A 80 -10.20 18.51 -4.78
CA VAL A 80 -8.82 18.47 -5.28
C VAL A 80 -8.76 18.61 -6.80
N VAL A 81 -7.72 19.28 -7.30
CA VAL A 81 -7.33 19.31 -8.71
C VAL A 81 -5.90 18.84 -8.82
N SER A 82 -5.65 17.95 -9.79
CA SER A 82 -4.41 17.20 -9.92
C SER A 82 -4.01 17.07 -11.37
N THR A 83 -2.73 17.27 -11.66
CA THR A 83 -2.16 17.03 -13.00
C THR A 83 -1.88 15.55 -13.25
N ARG A 84 -1.45 14.81 -12.21
CA ARG A 84 -1.19 13.37 -12.30
C ARG A 84 -1.72 12.65 -11.07
N SER A 85 -2.46 11.57 -11.32
CA SER A 85 -3.04 10.73 -10.29
C SER A 85 -2.97 9.28 -10.70
N MET A 86 -2.85 8.41 -9.70
CA MET A 86 -2.77 6.96 -9.87
C MET A 86 -3.87 6.29 -9.05
N PHE A 87 -4.66 5.45 -9.70
CA PHE A 87 -5.71 4.64 -9.09
C PHE A 87 -5.43 3.18 -9.38
N LEU A 88 -5.46 2.32 -8.36
CA LEU A 88 -5.24 0.88 -8.55
C LEU A 88 -6.58 0.25 -8.96
N PRO A 89 -6.72 -0.28 -10.18
CA PRO A 89 -8.02 -0.69 -10.73
C PRO A 89 -8.62 -1.91 -10.01
N GLU A 90 -7.77 -2.82 -9.51
CA GLU A 90 -8.22 -4.07 -8.89
C GLU A 90 -8.60 -3.92 -7.41
N LYS A 91 -8.22 -2.81 -6.76
CA LYS A 91 -8.33 -2.64 -5.31
C LYS A 91 -8.96 -1.30 -4.96
N LYS A 92 -10.17 -1.35 -4.41
CA LYS A 92 -10.85 -0.16 -3.86
C LYS A 92 -10.02 0.47 -2.74
N LYS A 93 -10.18 1.79 -2.58
CA LYS A 93 -9.55 2.64 -1.55
C LYS A 93 -8.03 2.74 -1.68
N ARG A 94 -7.47 2.50 -2.87
CA ARG A 94 -6.03 2.58 -3.12
C ARG A 94 -5.71 3.53 -4.26
N TYR A 95 -5.26 4.73 -3.91
CA TYR A 95 -4.91 5.75 -4.89
C TYR A 95 -3.87 6.75 -4.34
N ALA A 96 -3.19 7.42 -5.26
CA ALA A 96 -2.29 8.54 -4.98
C ALA A 96 -2.63 9.69 -5.93
N VAL A 97 -2.83 10.88 -5.38
CA VAL A 97 -3.17 12.08 -6.16
C VAL A 97 -2.15 13.16 -5.84
N TYR A 98 -1.50 13.70 -6.87
CA TYR A 98 -0.62 14.86 -6.75
C TYR A 98 -1.43 16.13 -7.02
N TYR A 99 -1.73 16.87 -5.96
CA TYR A 99 -2.64 17.99 -6.02
C TYR A 99 -1.98 19.30 -5.60
N PHE A 100 -2.52 20.39 -6.13
CA PHE A 100 -2.18 21.76 -5.73
C PHE A 100 -3.22 22.22 -4.71
N LYS A 101 -2.78 22.87 -3.65
CA LYS A 101 -3.69 23.51 -2.70
C LYS A 101 -3.98 24.92 -3.21
N ASP A 102 -5.23 25.37 -3.08
CA ASP A 102 -5.64 26.72 -3.46
C ASP A 102 -4.72 27.77 -2.80
N GLY A 103 -4.18 28.68 -3.62
CA GLY A 103 -3.29 29.78 -3.21
C GLY A 103 -1.80 29.44 -3.13
N ASP A 104 -1.41 28.16 -3.08
CA ASP A 104 0.00 27.74 -3.07
C ASP A 104 0.41 27.35 -4.50
N LYS A 105 1.00 28.29 -5.23
CA LYS A 105 1.57 28.02 -6.58
C LYS A 105 2.73 27.01 -6.53
N ASP A 106 3.38 26.87 -5.37
CA ASP A 106 4.66 26.17 -5.24
C ASP A 106 4.65 24.95 -4.29
N VAL A 107 3.61 24.72 -3.48
CA VAL A 107 3.56 23.59 -2.52
C VAL A 107 2.57 22.53 -2.96
N ALA A 108 3.02 21.67 -3.87
CA ALA A 108 2.24 20.51 -4.26
C ALA A 108 2.34 19.39 -3.22
N LYS A 109 1.23 18.69 -2.99
CA LYS A 109 1.11 17.64 -1.97
C LYS A 109 0.64 16.34 -2.59
N ILE A 110 1.01 15.21 -1.96
CA ILE A 110 0.52 13.89 -2.35
C ILE A 110 -0.53 13.43 -1.35
N LYS A 111 -1.75 13.22 -1.83
CA LYS A 111 -2.83 12.53 -1.11
C LYS A 111 -2.74 11.04 -1.47
N ALA A 112 -2.04 10.29 -0.63
CA ALA A 112 -1.97 8.83 -0.69
C ALA A 112 -3.04 8.19 0.22
N MET A 113 -3.87 7.30 -0.32
CA MET A 113 -4.92 6.57 0.42
C MET A 113 -4.81 5.08 0.18
N GLY A 114 -4.82 4.29 1.27
CA GLY A 114 -4.82 2.82 1.28
C GLY A 114 -3.63 2.11 0.60
N ILE A 115 -2.65 2.86 0.09
CA ILE A 115 -1.40 2.34 -0.44
C ILE A 115 -0.38 2.08 0.67
N GLU A 116 0.61 1.25 0.35
CA GLU A 116 1.60 0.65 1.24
C GLU A 116 2.39 1.70 2.04
N VAL A 117 2.49 2.93 1.53
CA VAL A 117 3.11 4.11 2.18
C VAL A 117 2.50 4.42 3.56
N LYS A 118 1.21 4.13 3.79
CA LYS A 118 0.52 4.43 5.06
C LYS A 118 0.23 3.20 5.91
N ARG A 119 0.65 2.00 5.48
CA ARG A 119 0.36 0.78 6.23
C ARG A 119 1.31 0.63 7.41
N SER A 120 0.76 0.23 8.56
CA SER A 120 1.53 -0.02 9.78
C SER A 120 2.49 -1.20 9.66
N ASP A 121 2.25 -2.12 8.72
CA ASP A 121 3.10 -3.28 8.42
C ASP A 121 4.24 -2.97 7.44
N THR A 122 4.48 -1.68 7.14
CA THR A 122 5.60 -1.21 6.32
C THR A 122 6.57 -0.45 7.23
N PRO A 123 7.86 -0.84 7.31
CA PRO A 123 8.87 -0.07 8.05
C PRO A 123 8.92 1.40 7.60
N LYS A 124 9.21 2.32 8.52
CA LYS A 124 9.15 3.76 8.23
C LYS A 124 10.08 4.18 7.08
N PHE A 125 11.31 3.67 7.07
CA PHE A 125 12.26 3.95 5.99
C PHE A 125 11.78 3.45 4.62
N ILE A 126 11.09 2.30 4.58
CA ILE A 126 10.45 1.78 3.36
C ILE A 126 9.28 2.67 2.93
N GLN A 127 8.45 3.14 3.86
CA GLN A 127 7.36 4.08 3.54
C GLN A 127 7.91 5.34 2.85
N ASP A 128 9.05 5.85 3.34
CA ASP A 128 9.68 7.05 2.78
C ASP A 128 10.24 6.78 1.37
N ARG A 129 10.83 5.60 1.12
CA ARG A 129 11.25 5.17 -0.23
C ARG A 129 10.08 4.98 -1.20
N LEU A 130 9.01 4.33 -0.76
CA LEU A 130 7.79 4.18 -1.57
C LEU A 130 7.16 5.54 -1.89
N LYS A 131 7.13 6.45 -0.91
CA LYS A 131 6.65 7.83 -1.13
C LYS A 131 7.52 8.54 -2.16
N HIS A 132 8.84 8.39 -2.09
CA HIS A 132 9.75 8.97 -3.06
C HIS A 132 9.48 8.46 -4.49
N MET A 133 9.30 7.16 -4.70
CA MET A 133 8.95 6.61 -6.02
C MET A 133 7.61 7.15 -6.54
N ILE A 134 6.62 7.36 -5.67
CA ILE A 134 5.35 7.99 -6.06
C ILE A 134 5.56 9.46 -6.44
N GLU A 135 6.43 10.18 -5.72
CA GLU A 135 6.82 11.55 -6.09
C GLU A 135 7.50 11.58 -7.47
N MET A 136 8.44 10.66 -7.74
CA MET A 136 9.07 10.54 -9.05
C MET A 136 8.03 10.35 -10.16
N LEU A 137 7.06 9.44 -9.98
CA LEU A 137 6.02 9.18 -10.97
C LEU A 137 5.05 10.36 -11.16
N LEU A 138 4.48 10.88 -10.07
CA LEU A 138 3.39 11.85 -10.16
C LEU A 138 3.87 13.29 -10.32
N ARG A 139 4.90 13.70 -9.56
CA ARG A 139 5.44 15.06 -9.62
C ARG A 139 6.39 15.19 -10.81
N ASP A 140 7.40 14.34 -10.86
CA ASP A 140 8.53 14.51 -11.79
C ASP A 140 8.21 13.90 -13.17
N GLY A 141 7.21 13.01 -13.25
CA GLY A 141 6.82 12.35 -14.49
C GLY A 141 7.85 11.30 -14.94
N ALA A 142 8.55 10.70 -13.98
CA ALA A 142 9.59 9.71 -14.20
C ALA A 142 9.07 8.52 -15.01
N SER A 143 9.93 7.99 -15.88
CA SER A 143 9.66 6.82 -16.70
C SER A 143 9.66 5.53 -15.88
N VAL A 144 9.19 4.44 -16.49
CA VAL A 144 9.28 3.10 -15.88
C VAL A 144 10.75 2.73 -15.62
N GLN A 145 11.65 3.13 -16.51
CA GLN A 145 13.09 2.90 -16.40
C GLN A 145 13.68 3.61 -15.18
N ASP A 146 13.33 4.88 -14.97
CA ASP A 146 13.78 5.66 -13.80
C ASP A 146 13.30 5.02 -12.49
N LEU A 147 12.04 4.58 -12.45
CA LEU A 147 11.48 3.87 -11.29
C LEU A 147 12.14 2.50 -11.07
N ASN A 148 12.49 1.79 -12.15
CA ASN A 148 13.19 0.51 -12.03
C ASN A 148 14.62 0.69 -11.53
N GLN A 149 15.30 1.76 -11.96
CA GLN A 149 16.62 2.11 -11.43
C GLN A 149 16.56 2.44 -9.94
N GLU A 150 15.57 3.23 -9.51
CA GLU A 150 15.36 3.51 -8.08
C GLU A 150 15.02 2.23 -7.29
N TYR A 151 14.20 1.36 -7.87
CA TYR A 151 13.89 0.05 -7.27
C TYR A 151 15.15 -0.79 -7.02
N LEU A 152 16.04 -0.89 -8.02
CA LEU A 152 17.29 -1.64 -7.94
C LEU A 152 18.26 -1.00 -6.93
N ARG A 153 18.39 0.33 -6.95
CA ARG A 153 19.22 1.08 -6.00
C ARG A 153 18.81 0.80 -4.56
N VAL A 154 17.51 0.84 -4.26
CA VAL A 154 16.99 0.53 -2.93
C VAL A 154 17.16 -0.95 -2.61
N TYR A 155 16.99 -1.85 -3.57
CA TYR A 155 17.24 -3.28 -3.37
C TYR A 155 18.68 -3.54 -2.91
N ASP A 156 19.67 -2.91 -3.55
CA ASP A 156 21.09 -3.02 -3.18
C ASP A 156 21.39 -2.41 -1.81
N GLU A 157 20.75 -1.29 -1.46
CA GLU A 157 20.80 -0.72 -0.10
C GLU A 157 20.32 -1.75 0.93
N LEU A 158 19.18 -2.38 0.69
CA LEU A 158 18.60 -3.40 1.60
C LEU A 158 19.48 -4.65 1.69
N MET A 159 20.07 -5.08 0.58
CA MET A 159 21.01 -6.20 0.55
C MET A 159 22.28 -5.90 1.34
N SER A 160 22.68 -4.64 1.44
CA SER A 160 23.87 -4.22 2.20
C SER A 160 23.60 -4.02 3.69
N MET A 161 22.34 -3.96 4.10
CA MET A 161 21.96 -3.80 5.51
C MET A 161 22.12 -5.09 6.31
N ASP A 162 22.35 -4.91 7.61
CA ASP A 162 22.22 -5.98 8.60
C ASP A 162 20.84 -6.65 8.48
N ALA A 163 20.81 -7.97 8.26
CA ALA A 163 19.56 -8.70 8.04
C ALA A 163 18.59 -8.57 9.22
N TRP A 164 19.10 -8.48 10.45
CA TRP A 164 18.32 -8.29 11.67
C TRP A 164 17.59 -6.93 11.76
N ARG A 165 17.83 -6.01 10.81
CA ARG A 165 17.12 -4.72 10.66
C ARG A 165 15.99 -4.74 9.63
N LEU A 166 15.84 -5.83 8.89
CA LEU A 166 14.87 -5.95 7.78
C LEU A 166 13.52 -6.54 8.23
N GLY A 167 13.20 -6.43 9.51
CA GLY A 167 11.99 -7.01 10.08
C GLY A 167 10.72 -6.28 9.68
N THR A 168 9.62 -7.03 9.60
CA THR A 168 8.28 -6.51 9.29
C THR A 168 7.56 -6.11 10.58
N PRO A 169 7.15 -4.84 10.76
CA PRO A 169 6.46 -4.40 11.96
C PRO A 169 5.09 -5.06 12.09
N CYS A 170 4.81 -5.61 13.26
CA CYS A 170 3.58 -6.31 13.60
C CYS A 170 3.19 -6.04 15.05
N GLN A 171 1.92 -6.27 15.39
CA GLN A 171 1.45 -6.26 16.77
C GLN A 171 1.06 -7.67 17.17
N VAL A 172 1.57 -8.10 18.32
CA VAL A 172 1.24 -9.40 18.91
C VAL A 172 -0.14 -9.33 19.55
N ARG A 173 -0.98 -10.31 19.25
CA ARG A 173 -2.33 -10.43 19.80
C ARG A 173 -2.68 -11.90 19.97
N ASN A 174 -3.35 -12.23 21.07
CA ASN A 174 -3.94 -13.54 21.36
C ASN A 174 -2.93 -14.70 21.48
N ILE A 175 -1.70 -14.47 21.96
CA ILE A 175 -0.72 -15.54 22.25
C ILE A 175 -1.36 -16.63 23.11
N GLN A 176 -2.02 -16.26 24.21
CA GLN A 176 -2.58 -17.24 25.14
C GLN A 176 -3.63 -18.13 24.46
N LYS A 177 -4.53 -17.53 23.69
CA LYS A 177 -5.56 -18.27 22.94
C LYS A 177 -4.93 -19.21 21.89
N SER A 178 -3.85 -18.78 21.25
CA SER A 178 -3.16 -19.61 20.26
C SER A 178 -2.38 -20.76 20.89
N VAL A 179 -1.71 -20.54 22.03
CA VAL A 179 -1.04 -21.61 22.80
C VAL A 179 -2.05 -22.65 23.28
N MET A 180 -3.18 -22.19 23.85
CA MET A 180 -4.28 -23.09 24.25
C MET A 180 -4.81 -23.89 23.07
N SER A 181 -5.09 -23.25 21.94
CA SER A 181 -5.58 -23.96 20.75
C SER A 181 -4.55 -24.92 20.14
N GLN A 182 -3.25 -24.66 20.31
CA GLN A 182 -2.21 -25.57 19.83
C GLN A 182 -2.16 -26.83 20.70
N HIS A 183 -2.30 -26.67 22.02
CA HIS A 183 -2.46 -27.81 22.93
C HIS A 183 -3.74 -28.59 22.63
N GLU A 184 -4.86 -27.88 22.39
CA GLU A 184 -6.11 -28.51 21.98
C GLU A 184 -5.98 -29.24 20.63
N ILE A 185 -5.27 -28.69 19.63
CA ILE A 185 -4.99 -29.39 18.36
C ILE A 185 -4.12 -30.64 18.59
N GLU A 186 -3.08 -30.54 19.44
CA GLU A 186 -2.20 -31.66 19.80
C GLU A 186 -2.97 -32.76 20.56
N GLU A 187 -3.96 -32.39 21.37
CA GLU A 187 -4.80 -33.32 22.14
C GLU A 187 -6.00 -33.89 21.35
N THR A 188 -6.63 -33.11 20.48
CA THR A 188 -7.89 -33.46 19.80
C THR A 188 -7.75 -33.76 18.32
N GLY A 189 -6.68 -33.32 17.66
CA GLY A 189 -6.45 -33.48 16.23
C GLY A 189 -7.29 -32.56 15.32
N ASP A 190 -8.15 -31.70 15.89
CA ASP A 190 -9.04 -30.84 15.11
C ASP A 190 -8.39 -29.50 14.74
N LEU A 191 -8.28 -29.22 13.44
CA LEU A 191 -7.70 -27.99 12.91
C LEU A 191 -8.58 -26.77 13.25
N VAL A 192 -8.25 -26.05 14.34
CA VAL A 192 -8.79 -24.70 14.56
C VAL A 192 -8.25 -23.78 13.48
N ARG A 193 -9.13 -23.29 12.59
CA ARG A 193 -8.78 -22.26 11.60
C ARG A 193 -8.42 -20.94 12.29
N GLN A 194 -7.15 -20.79 12.66
CA GLN A 194 -6.57 -19.46 12.87
C GLN A 194 -6.28 -18.83 11.50
N THR A 195 -6.51 -17.52 11.36
CA THR A 195 -6.02 -16.80 10.19
C THR A 195 -4.50 -16.92 10.13
N THR A 196 -3.96 -17.37 9.00
CA THR A 196 -2.54 -17.71 8.80
C THR A 196 -1.58 -16.61 9.28
N ASP A 197 -1.96 -15.34 9.12
CA ASP A 197 -1.13 -14.19 9.51
C ASP A 197 -0.94 -14.04 11.03
N ILE A 198 -2.00 -14.23 11.83
CA ILE A 198 -1.92 -14.17 13.30
C ILE A 198 -1.01 -15.29 13.81
N PHE A 199 -1.14 -16.48 13.21
CA PHE A 199 -0.35 -17.64 13.56
C PHE A 199 1.15 -17.43 13.30
N HIS A 200 1.53 -16.78 12.19
CA HIS A 200 2.94 -16.49 11.90
C HIS A 200 3.58 -15.52 12.89
N ILE A 201 2.84 -14.49 13.33
CA ILE A 201 3.30 -13.51 14.32
C ILE A 201 3.53 -14.19 15.67
N ILE A 202 2.58 -15.03 16.10
CA ILE A 202 2.67 -15.73 17.38
C ILE A 202 3.80 -16.76 17.37
N LYS A 203 3.98 -17.50 16.27
CA LYS A 203 5.12 -18.42 16.10
C LYS A 203 6.46 -17.70 16.26
N ALA A 204 6.63 -16.56 15.60
CA ALA A 204 7.86 -15.78 15.71
C ALA A 204 8.10 -15.31 17.16
N ALA A 205 7.05 -14.87 17.85
CA ALA A 205 7.13 -14.44 19.26
C ALA A 205 7.51 -15.60 20.20
N LEU A 206 6.84 -16.75 20.08
CA LEU A 206 7.11 -17.94 20.90
C LEU A 206 8.51 -18.49 20.66
N ALA A 207 8.92 -18.60 19.39
CA ALA A 207 10.26 -19.05 19.02
C ALA A 207 11.35 -18.13 19.59
N THR A 208 11.13 -16.82 19.58
CA THR A 208 12.08 -15.87 20.18
C THR A 208 12.14 -16.04 21.69
N ASN A 209 10.99 -16.21 22.35
CA ASN A 209 10.95 -16.47 23.77
C ASN A 209 11.75 -17.72 24.12
N GLU A 210 11.56 -18.83 23.40
CA GLU A 210 12.36 -20.04 23.59
C GLU A 210 13.87 -19.78 23.39
N MET A 211 14.26 -19.06 22.34
CA MET A 211 15.66 -18.71 22.11
C MET A 211 16.26 -17.84 23.22
N ILE A 212 15.48 -16.94 23.83
CA ILE A 212 15.92 -16.16 24.99
C ILE A 212 16.27 -17.10 26.17
N ASP A 213 15.47 -18.14 26.40
CA ASP A 213 15.75 -19.12 27.48
C ASP A 213 16.98 -19.97 27.15
N VAL A 214 17.04 -20.52 25.94
CA VAL A 214 18.15 -21.40 25.51
C VAL A 214 19.49 -20.67 25.54
N ASN A 215 19.52 -19.40 25.16
CA ASN A 215 20.74 -18.58 25.18
C ASN A 215 21.03 -17.95 26.56
N ASN A 216 20.22 -18.23 27.59
CA ASN A 216 20.31 -17.61 28.92
C ASN A 216 20.38 -16.07 28.87
N ASP A 217 19.60 -15.46 27.98
CA ASP A 217 19.57 -14.01 27.80
C ASP A 217 18.63 -13.36 28.82
N HIS A 218 19.20 -12.87 29.91
CA HIS A 218 18.45 -12.18 30.96
C HIS A 218 18.18 -10.70 30.66
N ALA A 219 18.80 -10.14 29.62
CA ALA A 219 18.66 -8.74 29.25
C ALA A 219 17.49 -8.51 28.29
N THR A 220 17.16 -9.49 27.45
CA THR A 220 16.05 -9.38 26.50
C THR A 220 14.72 -9.80 27.14
N PRO A 221 13.72 -8.91 27.25
CA PRO A 221 12.42 -9.26 27.80
C PRO A 221 11.65 -10.17 26.85
N LYS A 222 10.85 -11.07 27.43
CA LYS A 222 9.93 -11.92 26.68
C LYS A 222 8.89 -11.08 25.94
N ILE A 223 8.49 -11.58 24.77
CA ILE A 223 7.41 -11.04 23.97
C ILE A 223 6.08 -11.53 24.55
N ILE A 224 5.17 -10.60 24.81
CA ILE A 224 3.84 -10.84 25.38
C ILE A 224 2.74 -10.20 24.52
N ASP A 225 1.48 -10.49 24.86
CA ASP A 225 0.34 -9.92 24.15
C ASP A 225 0.28 -8.39 24.24
N GLY A 226 0.02 -7.74 23.11
CA GLY A 226 -0.02 -6.29 22.97
C GLY A 226 1.31 -5.68 22.49
N ASP A 227 2.42 -6.41 22.60
CA ASP A 227 3.74 -5.93 22.18
C ASP A 227 3.79 -5.59 20.69
N LYS A 228 4.55 -4.55 20.36
CA LYS A 228 4.95 -4.24 18.99
C LYS A 228 6.27 -4.92 18.70
N ILE A 229 6.28 -5.74 17.66
CA ILE A 229 7.45 -6.53 17.27
C ILE A 229 7.78 -6.31 15.80
N GLU A 230 9.00 -6.67 15.43
CA GLU A 230 9.41 -6.85 14.06
C GLU A 230 9.66 -8.33 13.81
N VAL A 231 8.94 -8.92 12.85
CA VAL A 231 9.07 -10.32 12.47
C VAL A 231 10.13 -10.45 11.37
N LEU A 232 11.06 -11.38 11.56
CA LEU A 232 12.13 -11.71 10.64
C LEU A 232 12.04 -13.17 10.23
N GLU A 233 12.59 -13.49 9.07
CA GLU A 233 12.57 -14.84 8.51
C GLU A 233 13.96 -15.46 8.53
N LEU A 234 13.98 -16.75 8.83
CA LEU A 234 15.18 -17.58 8.89
C LEU A 234 15.11 -18.64 7.79
N LEU A 235 16.27 -19.03 7.28
CA LEU A 235 16.42 -20.13 6.33
C LEU A 235 16.01 -21.47 6.96
N GLU A 236 16.30 -21.63 8.24
CA GLU A 236 16.10 -22.88 8.98
C GLU A 236 15.05 -22.70 10.09
N TYR A 237 14.57 -23.83 10.64
CA TYR A 237 13.65 -23.84 11.77
C TYR A 237 14.20 -22.98 12.92
N PRO A 238 13.41 -22.11 13.57
CA PRO A 238 11.95 -21.97 13.55
C PRO A 238 11.35 -21.21 12.36
N HIS A 239 12.12 -20.93 11.30
CA HIS A 239 11.79 -20.17 10.10
C HIS A 239 11.41 -18.70 10.32
N LYS A 240 11.03 -18.32 11.55
CA LYS A 240 10.68 -16.96 11.93
C LYS A 240 11.11 -16.67 13.36
N VAL A 241 11.61 -15.47 13.57
CA VAL A 241 11.92 -14.90 14.87
C VAL A 241 11.41 -13.47 14.92
N ALA A 242 11.38 -12.88 16.10
CA ALA A 242 10.88 -11.54 16.32
C ALA A 242 11.79 -10.77 17.26
N ARG A 243 11.74 -9.46 17.17
CA ARG A 243 12.32 -8.56 18.20
C ARG A 243 11.31 -7.52 18.60
N LYS A 244 11.39 -7.04 19.83
CA LYS A 244 10.55 -5.94 20.31
C LYS A 244 11.03 -4.62 19.73
N VAL A 245 10.09 -3.79 19.26
CA VAL A 245 10.40 -2.48 18.65
C VAL A 245 10.83 -1.46 19.70
N ASP A 246 10.32 -1.58 20.92
CA ASP A 246 10.59 -0.70 22.05
C ASP A 246 11.82 -1.11 22.88
N TRP A 247 12.53 -2.17 22.47
CA TRP A 247 13.71 -2.66 23.17
C TRP A 247 15.00 -2.40 22.35
N PRO A 248 15.92 -1.54 22.83
CA PRO A 248 17.08 -1.12 22.04
C PRO A 248 18.20 -2.16 22.01
N TYR A 249 18.27 -3.04 23.01
CA TYR A 249 19.32 -4.05 23.11
C TYR A 249 19.02 -5.21 22.14
N ILE A 250 19.99 -5.51 21.26
CA ILE A 250 19.95 -6.65 20.36
C ILE A 250 21.09 -7.59 20.73
N PRO A 251 20.80 -8.79 21.25
CA PRO A 251 21.83 -9.73 21.68
C PRO A 251 22.59 -10.30 20.49
N GLU A 252 23.84 -10.73 20.72
CA GLU A 252 24.71 -11.18 19.64
C GLU A 252 24.20 -12.45 18.95
N TRP A 253 23.64 -13.39 19.74
CA TRP A 253 23.04 -14.63 19.20
C TRP A 253 21.95 -14.34 18.17
N PHE A 254 21.21 -13.23 18.32
CA PHE A 254 20.16 -12.83 17.39
C PHE A 254 20.77 -12.30 16.09
N LYS A 255 21.80 -11.45 16.17
CA LYS A 255 22.45 -10.87 14.99
C LYS A 255 23.07 -11.93 14.07
N THR A 256 23.51 -13.05 14.64
CA THR A 256 24.18 -14.14 13.93
C THR A 256 23.24 -15.20 13.37
N LEU A 257 21.91 -15.06 13.53
CA LEU A 257 20.95 -16.04 13.03
C LEU A 257 20.99 -16.16 11.48
N PRO A 258 20.66 -17.35 10.92
CA PRO A 258 20.67 -17.58 9.49
C PRO A 258 19.42 -16.97 8.82
N TYR A 259 19.43 -15.66 8.63
CA TYR A 259 18.30 -14.92 8.07
C TYR A 259 18.07 -15.20 6.57
N ASP A 260 16.79 -15.39 6.19
CA ASP A 260 16.36 -15.40 4.80
C ASP A 260 16.19 -13.96 4.29
N ARG A 261 17.31 -13.36 3.91
CA ARG A 261 17.37 -11.96 3.45
C ARG A 261 16.52 -11.74 2.20
N ALA A 262 16.57 -12.66 1.24
CA ALA A 262 15.85 -12.54 -0.02
C ALA A 262 14.33 -12.50 0.22
N SER A 263 13.79 -13.42 1.04
CA SER A 263 12.36 -13.43 1.37
C SER A 263 11.94 -12.19 2.16
N MET A 264 12.77 -11.72 3.10
CA MET A 264 12.49 -10.49 3.85
C MET A 264 12.43 -9.26 2.94
N ILE A 265 13.44 -9.06 2.08
CA ILE A 265 13.48 -7.95 1.12
C ILE A 265 12.30 -8.02 0.16
N HIS A 266 11.98 -9.20 -0.36
CA HIS A 266 10.83 -9.38 -1.23
C HIS A 266 9.53 -8.93 -0.53
N LYS A 267 9.34 -9.27 0.75
CA LYS A 267 8.13 -8.93 1.51
C LYS A 267 8.00 -7.45 1.84
N ILE A 268 9.09 -6.80 2.22
CA ILE A 268 9.08 -5.39 2.63
C ILE A 268 9.21 -4.44 1.44
N TRP A 269 9.88 -4.84 0.37
CA TRP A 269 10.18 -3.98 -0.78
C TRP A 269 9.48 -4.45 -2.05
N THR A 270 9.96 -5.50 -2.71
CA THR A 270 9.51 -5.94 -4.04
C THR A 270 8.01 -6.11 -4.15
N ARG A 271 7.39 -6.85 -3.22
CA ARG A 271 5.94 -7.06 -3.19
C ARG A 271 5.18 -5.74 -3.01
N LYS A 272 5.68 -4.81 -2.18
CA LYS A 272 5.02 -3.53 -1.92
C LYS A 272 5.13 -2.57 -3.12
N VAL A 273 6.28 -2.54 -3.78
CA VAL A 273 6.48 -1.80 -5.04
C VAL A 273 5.53 -2.34 -6.11
N ASN A 274 5.52 -3.65 -6.35
CA ASN A 274 4.63 -4.26 -7.34
C ASN A 274 3.14 -4.04 -7.02
N ASN A 275 2.76 -4.11 -5.75
CA ASN A 275 1.38 -3.81 -5.33
C ASN A 275 0.95 -2.39 -5.69
N ILE A 276 1.85 -1.42 -5.68
CA ILE A 276 1.55 -0.01 -5.98
C ILE A 276 1.59 0.24 -7.49
N PHE A 277 2.66 -0.21 -8.15
CA PHE A 277 3.02 0.28 -9.48
C PHE A 277 2.66 -0.68 -10.61
N SER A 278 2.67 -1.99 -10.40
CA SER A 278 2.59 -2.94 -11.52
C SER A 278 1.29 -2.89 -12.30
N GLY A 279 0.16 -2.82 -11.60
CA GLY A 279 -1.14 -2.71 -12.27
C GLY A 279 -1.36 -1.38 -12.99
N VAL A 280 -0.59 -0.35 -12.64
CA VAL A 280 -0.72 1.00 -13.21
C VAL A 280 0.22 1.18 -14.39
N LEU A 281 1.45 0.66 -14.27
CA LEU A 281 2.50 0.79 -15.28
C LEU A 281 2.56 -0.40 -16.24
N ASN A 282 1.79 -1.46 -15.99
CA ASN A 282 1.89 -2.74 -16.68
C ASN A 282 3.34 -3.28 -16.69
N PHE A 283 4.03 -3.14 -15.55
CA PHE A 283 5.45 -3.47 -15.40
C PHE A 283 5.69 -4.19 -14.06
N THR A 284 6.49 -5.26 -14.08
CA THR A 284 6.82 -6.02 -12.87
C THR A 284 8.27 -5.76 -12.46
N PHE A 285 8.45 -5.20 -11.27
CA PHE A 285 9.75 -4.98 -10.66
C PHE A 285 10.29 -6.30 -10.11
N GLN A 286 11.50 -6.66 -10.52
CA GLN A 286 12.15 -7.91 -10.14
C GLN A 286 13.57 -7.67 -9.65
N PRO A 287 14.07 -8.46 -8.68
CA PRO A 287 15.47 -8.42 -8.25
C PRO A 287 16.46 -8.56 -9.42
N PRO A 288 17.71 -8.07 -9.28
CA PRO A 288 18.74 -8.18 -10.32
C PRO A 288 18.95 -9.63 -10.80
N GLU A 289 18.95 -10.60 -9.88
CA GLU A 289 19.16 -12.02 -10.15
C GLU A 289 18.11 -12.64 -11.08
N THR A 290 16.89 -12.06 -11.15
CA THR A 290 15.79 -12.57 -11.97
C THR A 290 15.74 -11.91 -13.35
N GLN A 291 16.33 -10.72 -13.51
CA GLN A 291 16.33 -9.99 -14.78
C GLN A 291 17.25 -10.64 -15.82
N LEU A 292 18.33 -11.30 -15.38
CA LEU A 292 19.27 -12.02 -16.24
C LEU A 292 18.69 -13.29 -16.87
N ALA A 293 17.59 -13.83 -16.33
CA ALA A 293 16.94 -15.04 -16.87
C ALA A 293 15.93 -14.73 -17.98
N GLY A 294 15.61 -13.45 -18.23
CA GLY A 294 14.61 -13.02 -19.22
C GLY A 294 15.19 -12.56 -20.56
N GLU A 295 16.52 -12.57 -20.72
CA GLU A 295 17.20 -12.17 -21.97
C GLU A 295 17.66 -13.37 -22.83
N ASP A 296 17.42 -14.61 -22.40
CA ASP A 296 17.90 -15.83 -23.07
C ASP A 296 16.81 -16.64 -23.82
N ASP A 297 15.62 -16.06 -24.04
CA ASP A 297 14.62 -16.60 -24.98
C ASP A 297 14.75 -15.88 -26.35
N GLY A 298 15.95 -15.93 -26.91
CA GLY A 298 16.25 -15.57 -28.29
C GLY A 298 16.43 -16.83 -29.14
N ASP A 299 15.54 -16.99 -30.11
CA ASP A 299 15.65 -17.82 -31.33
C ASP A 299 16.21 -19.25 -31.19
N TRP A 300 15.30 -20.24 -31.22
CA TRP A 300 15.38 -21.42 -32.11
C TRP A 300 13.99 -21.86 -32.57
#